data_AF-X1ADY2-F1
#
_entry.id   AF-X1ADY2-F1
#
_cell.length_a   1.000
_cell.length_b   1.000
_cell.length_c   1.000
_cell.angle_alpha   90.00
_cell.angle_beta   90.00
_cell.angle_gamma   90.00
#
_symmetry.space_group_name_H-M   'P 1'
#
loop_
_entity.id
_entity.type
_entity.pdbx_description
1 polymer ?
#
loop_
_entity_poly.entity_id
_entity_poly.type
_entity_poly.pdbx_seq_one_letter_code
_entity_poly.pdbx_strand_id
1 'polypeptide(L)'
;MNPFNGDIKNVALYTRVAIEDQARVDNQLERLRAYCEVRDWQISKEYVDAGFSGINTRRPQYQQMFKEMDQWDVLLVLKMD
;
A
#
# COMPACT_ATOMS: atom_id res chain seq x y z
N MET A 1 -23.48 -6.55 12.84
CA MET A 1 -22.71 -7.71 12.33
C MET A 1 -21.39 -7.18 11.84
N ASN A 2 -20.27 -7.69 12.36
CA ASN A 2 -18.95 -7.37 11.84
C ASN A 2 -18.77 -8.21 10.56
N PRO A 3 -18.63 -7.62 9.36
CA PRO A 3 -18.59 -8.39 8.11
C PRO A 3 -17.28 -9.18 7.92
N PHE A 4 -16.39 -9.18 8.91
CA PHE A 4 -15.05 -9.75 8.84
C PHE A 4 -14.97 -11.01 9.69
N ASN A 5 -15.65 -12.06 9.24
CA ASN A 5 -15.73 -13.33 9.93
C ASN A 5 -14.77 -14.34 9.27
N GLY A 6 -13.53 -14.42 9.74
CA GLY A 6 -12.64 -15.58 9.51
C GLY A 6 -11.72 -15.58 8.27
N ASP A 7 -11.90 -14.69 7.30
CA ASP A 7 -11.04 -14.66 6.11
C ASP A 7 -9.74 -13.87 6.33
N ILE A 8 -8.62 -14.44 5.90
CA ILE A 8 -7.32 -13.76 5.85
C ILE A 8 -7.49 -12.54 4.93
N LYS A 9 -7.14 -11.35 5.45
CA LYS A 9 -7.27 -10.12 4.67
C LYS A 9 -6.17 -10.04 3.63
N ASN A 10 -6.59 -9.87 2.38
CA ASN A 10 -5.71 -9.52 1.27
C ASN A 10 -5.48 -8.01 1.29
N VAL A 11 -4.22 -7.59 1.44
CA VAL A 11 -3.84 -6.20 1.68
C VAL A 11 -2.97 -5.68 0.55
N ALA A 12 -3.41 -4.59 -0.07
CA ALA A 12 -2.58 -3.77 -0.91
C ALA A 12 -1.78 -2.78 -0.05
N LEU A 13 -0.47 -2.69 -0.29
CA LEU A 13 0.39 -1.67 0.32
C LEU A 13 0.61 -0.55 -0.69
N TYR A 14 0.46 0.70 -0.28
CA TYR A 14 0.80 1.84 -1.12
C TYR A 14 1.75 2.81 -0.43
N THR A 15 2.84 3.16 -1.12
CA THR A 15 3.87 4.09 -0.67
C THR A 15 4.16 5.13 -1.76
N ARG A 16 4.35 6.38 -1.35
CA ARG A 16 4.77 7.49 -2.22
C ARG A 16 5.96 8.23 -1.62
N VAL A 17 6.95 8.55 -2.45
CA VAL A 17 8.02 9.49 -2.11
C VAL A 17 8.19 10.53 -3.22
N ALA A 18 8.45 11.77 -2.82
CA ALA A 18 8.59 12.88 -3.77
C ALA A 18 9.90 12.84 -4.56
N ILE A 19 10.89 12.10 -4.07
CA ILE A 19 12.23 11.95 -4.66
C ILE A 19 12.46 10.46 -4.85
N GLU A 20 13.16 10.08 -5.93
CA GLU A 20 13.62 8.71 -6.12
C GLU A 20 14.67 8.36 -5.05
N ASP A 21 14.21 7.78 -3.95
CA ASP A 21 15.03 7.38 -2.80
C ASP A 21 14.61 5.98 -2.36
N GLN A 22 15.40 4.98 -2.77
CA GLN A 22 15.12 3.58 -2.50
C GLN A 22 15.14 3.26 -1.01
N ALA A 23 16.08 3.84 -0.25
CA ALA A 23 16.18 3.58 1.19
C ALA A 23 14.93 4.08 1.94
N ARG A 24 14.38 5.22 1.51
CA ARG A 24 13.13 5.75 2.06
C ARG A 24 11.89 4.95 1.65
N VAL A 25 11.88 4.39 0.44
CA VAL A 25 10.83 3.45 0.00
C VAL A 25 10.87 2.19 0.86
N ASP A 26 12.05 1.57 0.97
CA ASP A 26 12.23 0.31 1.69
C ASP A 26 11.84 0.47 3.17
N ASN A 27 12.27 1.54 3.84
CA ASN A 27 11.91 1.78 5.23
C ASN A 27 10.39 1.95 5.43
N GLN A 28 9.68 2.51 4.45
CA GLN A 28 8.23 2.65 4.51
C GLN A 28 7.54 1.29 4.30
N LEU A 29 7.98 0.52 3.31
CA LEU A 29 7.46 -0.82 3.04
C LEU A 29 7.71 -1.78 4.20
N GLU A 30 8.90 -1.74 4.82
CA GLU A 30 9.21 -2.56 6.00
C GLU A 30 8.23 -2.32 7.15
N ARG A 31 7.87 -1.06 7.42
CA ARG A 31 6.88 -0.73 8.47
C ARG A 31 5.49 -1.27 8.13
N LEU A 32 5.08 -1.16 6.87
CA LEU A 32 3.80 -1.68 6.39
C LEU A 32 3.76 -3.21 6.44
N ARG A 33 4.83 -3.88 6.00
CA ARG A 33 5.00 -5.33 6.06
C ARG A 33 4.94 -5.84 7.50
N ALA A 34 5.70 -5.23 8.41
CA ALA A 34 5.70 -5.59 9.83
C ALA A 34 4.31 -5.43 10.46
N TYR A 35 3.55 -4.41 10.05
CA TYR A 35 2.16 -4.25 10.51
C TYR A 35 1.24 -5.37 10.01
N CYS A 36 1.38 -5.79 8.74
CA CYS A 36 0.63 -6.93 8.22
C CYS A 36 1.02 -8.24 8.91
N GLU A 37 2.31 -8.47 9.16
CA GLU A 37 2.83 -9.66 9.84
C GLU A 37 2.24 -9.80 11.25
N VAL A 38 2.25 -8.72 12.05
CA VAL A 38 1.67 -8.72 13.41
C VAL A 38 0.17 -8.99 13.42
N ARG A 39 -0.53 -8.72 12.30
CA ARG A 39 -1.98 -8.91 12.17
C ARG A 39 -2.39 -10.18 11.43
N ASP A 40 -1.43 -11.00 11.03
CA ASP A 40 -1.65 -12.18 10.18
C ASP A 40 -2.42 -11.81 8.88
N TRP A 41 -2.03 -10.68 8.28
CA TRP A 41 -2.60 -10.18 7.03
C TRP A 41 -1.71 -10.59 5.86
N GLN A 42 -2.33 -11.02 4.76
CA GLN A 42 -1.63 -11.40 3.54
C GLN A 42 -1.43 -10.18 2.65
N ILE A 43 -0.19 -9.91 2.24
CA ILE A 43 0.11 -8.84 1.30
C ILE A 43 -0.16 -9.35 -0.12
N SER A 44 -1.09 -8.70 -0.82
CA SER A 44 -1.45 -9.04 -2.21
C SER A 44 -0.48 -8.40 -3.19
N LYS A 45 -0.16 -7.12 -2.99
CA LYS A 45 0.75 -6.35 -3.84
C LYS A 45 1.23 -5.07 -3.18
N GLU A 46 2.38 -4.60 -3.61
CA GLU A 46 2.97 -3.33 -3.18
C GLU A 46 3.03 -2.35 -4.37
N TYR A 47 2.47 -1.18 -4.16
CA TYR A 47 2.37 -0.10 -5.15
C TYR A 47 3.25 1.06 -4.68
N VAL A 48 4.28 1.40 -5.47
CA VAL A 48 5.30 2.38 -5.10
C VAL A 48 5.41 3.48 -6.14
N ASP A 49 5.06 4.71 -5.76
CA ASP A 49 5.29 5.90 -6.57
C ASP A 49 6.49 6.69 -6.02
N ALA A 50 7.68 6.42 -6.55
CA ALA A 50 8.91 7.16 -6.25
C ALA A 50 9.16 8.30 -7.25
N GLY A 51 9.58 9.47 -6.78
CA GLY A 51 9.74 10.67 -7.63
C GLY A 51 8.43 11.41 -7.95
N PHE A 52 7.35 11.12 -7.22
CA PHE A 52 6.03 11.72 -7.46
C PHE A 52 5.62 12.68 -6.35
N SER A 53 5.36 13.94 -6.72
CA SER A 53 4.91 14.97 -5.80
C SER A 53 3.47 14.77 -5.34
N GLY A 54 3.10 15.46 -4.25
CA GLY A 54 1.74 15.50 -3.71
C GLY A 54 0.71 16.17 -4.63
N ILE A 55 1.17 16.91 -5.64
CA ILE A 55 0.41 17.98 -6.29
C ILE A 55 -0.51 17.46 -7.41
N ASN A 56 -0.20 16.31 -8.01
CA ASN A 56 -1.05 15.70 -9.02
C ASN A 56 -1.24 14.18 -8.82
N THR A 57 -2.29 13.66 -9.44
CA THR A 57 -2.71 12.25 -9.41
C THR A 57 -2.13 11.43 -10.57
N ARG A 58 -1.15 11.96 -11.33
CA ARG A 58 -0.43 11.22 -12.38
C ARG A 58 0.59 10.28 -11.76
N ARG A 59 0.09 9.39 -10.92
CA ARG A 59 0.81 8.44 -10.09
C ARG A 59 0.52 7.05 -10.63
N PRO A 60 1.43 6.45 -11.41
CA PRO A 60 1.13 5.22 -12.14
C PRO A 60 0.75 4.07 -11.21
N GLN A 61 1.42 3.92 -10.06
CA GLN A 61 1.10 2.83 -9.13
C GLN A 61 -0.21 3.09 -8.38
N TYR A 62 -0.50 4.35 -8.02
CA TYR A 62 -1.81 4.74 -7.51
C TYR A 62 -2.94 4.39 -8.48
N GLN A 63 -2.78 4.66 -9.77
CA GLN A 63 -3.79 4.31 -10.78
C GLN A 63 -3.91 2.79 -10.96
N GLN A 64 -2.79 2.07 -10.96
CA GLN A 64 -2.80 0.61 -11.06
C GLN A 64 -3.50 -0.04 -9.87
N MET A 65 -3.27 0.48 -8.67
CA MET A 65 -3.91 0.03 -7.43
C MET A 65 -5.45 0.09 -7.52
N PHE A 66 -6.02 1.17 -8.05
CA PHE A 66 -7.48 1.25 -8.25
C PHE A 66 -7.98 0.32 -9.35
N LYS A 67 -7.21 0.10 -10.42
CA LYS A 67 -7.58 -0.86 -11.48
C LYS A 67 -7.60 -2.30 -10.97
N GLU A 68 -6.78 -2.61 -9.98
CA GLU A 68 -6.66 -3.93 -9.36
C GLU A 68 -7.45 -4.02 -8.04
N MET A 69 -8.45 -3.15 -7.82
CA MET A 69 -9.18 -3.10 -6.54
C MET A 69 -9.93 -4.39 -6.19
N ASP A 70 -10.27 -5.21 -7.19
CA ASP A 70 -10.88 -6.52 -6.99
C ASP A 70 -9.88 -7.59 -6.48
N GLN A 71 -8.60 -7.25 -6.31
CA GLN A 71 -7.54 -8.17 -5.89
C GLN A 71 -7.19 -8.04 -4.39
N TRP A 72 -7.80 -7.10 -3.66
CA TRP A 72 -7.49 -6.84 -2.26
C TRP A 72 -8.72 -6.33 -1.50
N ASP A 73 -8.77 -6.61 -0.20
CA ASP A 73 -9.86 -6.22 0.70
C ASP A 73 -9.54 -4.92 1.45
N VAL A 74 -8.25 -4.66 1.67
CA VAL A 74 -7.76 -3.53 2.46
C VAL A 74 -6.62 -2.83 1.75
N LEU A 75 -6.69 -1.50 1.71
CA LEU A 75 -5.56 -0.65 1.35
C LEU A 75 -4.86 -0.15 2.62
N LEU A 76 -3.57 -0.42 2.76
CA LEU A 76 -2.75 0.07 3.85
C LEU A 76 -1.72 1.10 3.36
N VAL A 77 -1.71 2.27 4.00
CA VAL A 77 -0.81 3.39 3.71
C VAL A 77 -0.24 3.94 5.01
N LEU A 78 1.00 4.43 5.00
CA LEU A 78 1.58 5.10 6.18
C LEU A 78 0.97 6.49 6.39
N LYS A 79 0.72 7.22 5.30
CA LYS A 79 0.13 8.56 5.35
C LYS A 79 -0.59 8.89 4.05
N MET A 80 -1.78 9.48 4.17
CA MET A 80 -2.48 10.17 3.08
C MET A 80 -1.90 11.60 3.02
N ASP A 81 -0.97 11.85 2.12
CA ASP A 81 -0.29 13.16 1.96
C ASP A 81 -0.57 13.70 0.56
#